data_AF-A0A3M4VS49-F1
#
_entry.id   AF-A0A3M4VS49-F1
#
_cell.length_a   1.000
_cell.length_b   1.000
_cell.length_c   1.000
_cell.angle_alpha   90.00
_cell.angle_beta   90.00
_cell.angle_gamma   90.00
#
_symmetry.space_group_name_H-M   'P 1'
#
loop_
_entity.id
_entity.type
_entity.pdbx_description
1 polymer ?
#
loop_
_entity_poly.entity_id
_entity_poly.type
_entity_poly.pdbx_seq_one_letter_code
_entity_poly.pdbx_strand_id
1 'polypeptide(L)' 'MARIPEAELECLKRKVSLVRLIQSQGHELKKRGKDWVKCTARLPAGHTQAGRQVRQ' A
#
# COMPACT_ATOMS: atom_id res chain seq x y z
N MET A 1 -11.65 -2.76 21.31
CA MET A 1 -10.83 -2.00 20.32
C MET A 1 -11.55 -0.71 20.00
N ALA A 2 -10.86 0.43 20.02
CA ALA A 2 -11.44 1.69 19.59
C ALA A 2 -11.89 1.55 18.12
N ARG A 3 -13.17 1.79 17.85
CA ARG A 3 -13.71 1.85 16.49
C ARG A 3 -13.60 3.29 16.00
N ILE A 4 -12.99 3.48 14.84
CA ILE A 4 -12.99 4.76 14.15
C ILE A 4 -14.43 5.03 13.68
N PRO A 5 -14.99 6.24 13.87
CA PRO A 5 -16.29 6.61 13.33
C PRO A 5 -16.35 6.41 11.82
N GLU A 6 -17.46 5.89 11.30
CA GLU A 6 -17.61 5.56 9.87
C GLU A 6 -17.37 6.79 8.97
N ALA A 7 -17.82 7.97 9.40
CA ALA A 7 -17.59 9.22 8.68
C ALA A 7 -16.10 9.57 8.54
N GLU A 8 -15.30 9.33 9.59
CA GLU A 8 -13.86 9.55 9.55
C GLU A 8 -13.16 8.52 8.67
N LEU A 9 -13.62 7.27 8.71
CA LEU A 9 -13.12 6.20 7.86
C LEU A 9 -13.36 6.50 6.37
N GLU A 10 -14.57 6.93 6.01
CA GLU A 10 -14.91 7.30 4.63
C GLU A 10 -14.11 8.52 4.15
N CYS A 11 -13.91 9.51 5.03
CA CYS A 11 -13.03 10.64 4.76
C CYS A 11 -11.59 10.19 4.49
N LEU A 12 -11.07 9.25 5.30
CA LEU A 12 -9.72 8.71 5.17
C LEU A 12 -9.55 7.93 3.86
N LYS A 13 -10.52 7.09 3.49
CA LYS A 13 -10.51 6.32 2.23
C LYS A 13 -10.43 7.23 0.99
N ARG A 14 -11.05 8.42 1.04
CA ARG A 14 -11.01 9.40 -0.06
C ARG A 14 -9.70 10.18 -0.12
N LYS A 15 -9.15 10.53 1.04
CA LYS A 15 -7.94 11.37 1.13
C LYS A 15 -6.64 10.58 0.98
N VAL A 16 -6.63 9.31 1.36
CA VAL A 16 -5.42 8.49 1.45
C VAL A 16 -5.46 7.37 0.42
N SER A 17 -4.47 7.37 -0.48
CA SER A 17 -4.20 6.21 -1.32
C SER A 17 -3.51 5.12 -0.49
N LEU A 18 -4.25 4.07 -0.16
CA LEU A 18 -3.72 2.93 0.60
C LEU A 18 -2.47 2.32 -0.04
N VAL A 19 -2.40 2.31 -1.38
CA VAL A 19 -1.24 1.83 -2.13
C VAL A 19 0.01 2.64 -1.81
N ARG A 20 -0.09 3.97 -1.85
CA ARG A 20 1.05 4.87 -1.57
C ARG A 20 1.48 4.80 -0.11
N LEU A 21 0.53 4.66 0.81
CA LEU A 21 0.81 4.52 2.24
C LEU A 21 1.60 3.25 2.56
N ILE A 22 1.22 2.12 1.96
CA ILE A 22 1.92 0.85 2.18
C ILE A 22 3.34 0.91 1.59
N GLN A 23 3.50 1.53 0.42
CA GLN A 23 4.81 1.73 -0.20
C GLN A 23 5.72 2.63 0.65
N SER A 24 5.20 3.73 1.21
CA SER A 24 5.99 4.62 2.08
C SER A 24 6.41 3.95 3.40
N GLN A 25 5.68 2.91 3.84
CA GLN A 25 6.06 2.08 4.99
C GLN A 25 7.16 1.05 4.65
N GLY A 26 7.61 1.02 3.38
CA GLY A 26 8.64 0.11 2.90
C GLY A 26 8.10 -1.28 2.57
N HIS A 27 6.85 -1.41 2.14
CA HIS A 27 6.28 -2.72 1.76
C HIS A 27 5.93 -2.79 0.28
N GLU A 28 6.21 -3.94 -0.34
CA GLU A 28 5.81 -4.21 -1.72
C GLU A 28 4.31 -4.51 -1.81
N LEU A 29 3.66 -4.01 -2.87
CA LEU A 29 2.30 -4.38 -3.22
C LEU A 29 2.27 -5.08 -4.57
N LYS A 30 1.79 -6.33 -4.57
CA LYS A 30 1.62 -7.14 -5.78
C LYS A 30 0.16 -7.18 -6.17
N LYS A 31 -0.14 -6.86 -7.43
CA LYS A 31 -1.50 -6.97 -7.97
C LYS A 31 -1.82 -8.44 -8.25
N ARG A 32 -2.89 -8.97 -7.66
CA ARG A 32 -3.42 -10.30 -7.93
C ARG A 32 -4.89 -10.16 -8.33
N GLY A 33 -5.16 -10.18 -9.63
CA GLY A 33 -6.50 -9.95 -10.16
C GLY A 33 -7.03 -8.56 -9.79
N LYS A 34 -8.14 -8.53 -9.05
CA LYS A 34 -8.77 -7.30 -8.56
C LYS A 34 -8.10 -6.76 -7.29
N ASP A 35 -7.38 -7.60 -6.57
CA ASP A 35 -6.84 -7.28 -5.25
C ASP A 35 -5.37 -6.89 -5.29
N TRP A 36 -4.95 -6.18 -4.25
CA TRP A 36 -3.54 -5.91 -3.94
C TRP A 36 -3.13 -6.71 -2.72
N VAL A 37 -2.01 -7.40 -2.83
CA VAL A 37 -1.44 -8.18 -1.74
C VAL A 37 -0.16 -7.52 -1.28
N LYS A 38 -0.11 -7.18 0.01
CA LYS A 38 1.10 -6.69 0.68
C LYS A 38 2.05 -7.86 0.90
N CYS A 39 3.30 -7.72 0.46
CA CYS A 39 4.35 -8.64 0.87
C CYS A 39 4.75 -8.36 2.33
N THR A 40 4.93 -9.43 3.11
CA THR A 40 5.29 -9.35 4.53
C THR A 40 6.71 -8.82 4.73
N ALA A 41 7.59 -9.00 3.75
CA ALA A 41 8.93 -8.45 3.76
C ALA A 41 8.90 -6.91 3.72
N ARG A 42 9.77 -6.29 4.52
CA ARG A 42 10.09 -4.87 4.41
C ARG A 42 11.19 -4.72 3.37
N LEU A 43 10.96 -3.89 2.37
CA LEU A 43 11.90 -3.57 1.33
C LEU A 43 13.02 -2.67 1.87
N PRO A 44 14.26 -2.86 1.41
CA PRO A 44 15.39 -1.99 1.78
C PRO A 44 15.15 -0.56 1.28
N ALA A 45 15.76 0.41 1.96
CA ALA A 45 15.67 1.82 1.61
C ALA A 45 16.17 2.04 0.16
N GLY A 46 15.34 2.65 -0.69
CA GLY A 46 15.66 2.91 -2.10
C GLY A 46 14.76 2.20 -3.13
N HIS A 47 13.86 1.30 -2.71
CA HIS A 47 12.88 0.74 -3.64
C HIS A 47 11.83 1.80 -4.03
N THR A 48 11.59 1.99 -5.33
CA THR A 48 10.49 2.81 -5.84
C THR A 48 9.65 1.96 -6.79
N GLN A 49 8.43 1.62 -6.38
CA GLN A 49 7.49 0.83 -7.20
C GLN A 49 6.79 1.73 -8.24
N ALA A 50 7.57 2.46 -9.04
CA ALA A 50 7.09 3.28 -10.15
C ALA A 50 7.79 2.82 -11.43
N GLY A 51 7.07 2.04 -12.25
CA GLY A 51 7.57 1.55 -13.53
C GLY A 51 8.37 0.26 -13.42
N ARG A 52 7.67 -0.87 -13.48
CA ARG A 52 8.10 -2.13 -14.11
C ARG A 52 9.58 -2.22 -14.50
N GLN A 53 10.45 -2.66 -13.58
CA GLN A 53 11.65 -3.40 -13.96
C GLN A 53 12.06 -4.37 -12.84
N VAL A 54 11.38 -5.53 -12.83
CA VAL A 54 12.00 -6.78 -12.39
C VAL A 54 12.20 -7.59 -13.68
N ARG A 55 13.33 -7.39 -14.34
CA ARG A 55 13.77 -8.24 -15.46
C ARG A 55 15.22 -8.65 -15.21
N GLN A 56 15.31 -9.98 -15.02
CA GLN A 56 16.47 -10.88 -15.00
C GLN A 56 17.34 -10.81 -13.76
#